data_AF-A0A3N5TLU8-F1
#
_entry.id   AF-A0A3N5TLU8-F1
#
_cell.length_a   1.000
_cell.length_b   1.000
_cell.length_c   1.000
_cell.angle_alpha   90.00
_cell.angle_beta   90.00
_cell.angle_gamma   90.00
#
_symmetry.space_group_name_H-M   'P 1'
#
loop_
_entity.id
_entity.type
_entity.pdbx_description
1 polymer ?
#
loop_
_entity_poly.entity_id
_entity_poly.type
_entity_poly.pdbx_seq_one_letter_code
_entity_poly.pdbx_strand_id
1 'polypeptide(L)'
;MKILECVPNISEGRDPDRISAIREEFKRHPKVKLLDVSSDKDHNRSVFTFLGPPSEVKQAALSFAVKAIELIDMRSHQGGHPRIGAVDVVPFVPIQGIEMREAVEVAREFGRELGKRGMPVYFYEEAAASLERRELPSIRKG
;
A
#
# COMPACT_ATOMS: atom_id res chain seq x y z
N MET A 1 12.27 -0.16 -20.81
CA MET A 1 11.50 -0.94 -19.81
C MET A 1 10.85 0.04 -18.86
N LYS A 2 9.58 -0.16 -18.48
CA LYS A 2 8.89 0.68 -17.48
C LYS A 2 9.04 0.06 -16.10
N ILE A 3 9.47 0.84 -15.11
CA ILE A 3 9.61 0.42 -13.71
C ILE A 3 8.84 1.37 -12.81
N LEU A 4 7.94 0.79 -12.03
CA LEU A 4 7.15 1.45 -11.00
C LEU A 4 7.56 0.86 -9.64
N GLU A 5 7.71 1.71 -8.64
CA GLU A 5 7.87 1.31 -7.24
C GLU A 5 6.55 1.47 -6.50
N CYS A 6 6.32 0.62 -5.51
CA CYS A 6 5.23 0.75 -4.56
C CYS A 6 5.78 0.58 -3.15
N VAL A 7 5.36 1.49 -2.26
CA VAL A 7 5.85 1.58 -0.88
C VAL A 7 4.71 1.52 0.14
N PRO A 8 3.88 0.46 0.16
CA PRO A 8 2.69 0.44 1.00
C PRO A 8 3.04 0.29 2.48
N ASN A 9 2.11 0.73 3.32
CA ASN A 9 2.23 0.60 4.77
C ASN A 9 1.05 -0.18 5.33
N ILE A 10 1.35 -1.06 6.28
CA ILE A 10 0.35 -1.78 7.06
C ILE A 10 0.43 -1.42 8.53
N SER A 11 -0.72 -1.48 9.18
CA SER A 11 -0.88 -1.31 10.62
C SER A 11 -0.58 -2.63 11.35
N GLU A 12 0.63 -3.13 11.19
CA GLU A 12 1.17 -4.29 11.92
C GLU A 12 2.70 -4.17 11.92
N GLY A 13 3.32 -4.23 13.09
CA GLY A 13 4.76 -4.16 13.27
C GLY A 13 5.30 -5.07 14.37
N ARG A 14 4.45 -5.92 14.96
CA ARG A 14 4.76 -6.70 16.16
C ARG A 14 4.63 -8.20 15.94
N ASP A 15 3.64 -8.64 15.16
CA ASP A 15 3.39 -10.03 14.84
C ASP A 15 4.20 -10.45 13.60
N PRO A 16 5.31 -11.19 13.76
CA PRO A 16 6.15 -11.60 12.64
C PRO A 16 5.46 -12.60 11.72
N ASP A 17 4.51 -13.38 12.22
CA ASP A 17 3.81 -14.40 11.42
C ASP A 17 2.84 -13.73 10.45
N ARG A 18 2.12 -12.69 10.90
CA ARG A 18 1.29 -11.86 10.02
C ARG A 18 2.11 -11.15 8.96
N ILE A 19 3.22 -10.51 9.35
CA ILE A 19 4.11 -9.80 8.43
C ILE A 19 4.69 -10.78 7.39
N SER A 20 5.11 -11.96 7.84
CA SER A 20 5.60 -13.02 6.97
C SER A 20 4.52 -13.51 6.00
N ALA A 21 3.30 -13.78 6.49
CA ALA A 21 2.19 -14.21 5.63
C ALA A 21 1.86 -13.19 4.53
N ILE A 22 1.95 -11.90 4.83
CA ILE A 22 1.78 -10.82 3.85
C ILE A 22 2.97 -10.77 2.87
N ARG A 23 4.20 -10.92 3.36
CA ARG A 23 5.41 -10.99 2.52
C ARG A 23 5.37 -12.16 1.53
N GLU A 24 4.77 -13.28 1.90
CA GLU A 24 4.69 -14.47 1.06
C GLU A 24 3.81 -14.26 -0.19
N GLU A 25 2.93 -13.26 -0.20
CA GLU A 25 2.14 -12.88 -1.38
C GLU A 25 3.04 -12.54 -2.59
N PHE A 26 4.21 -11.95 -2.36
CA PHE A 26 5.14 -11.57 -3.43
C PHE A 26 5.69 -12.76 -4.22
N LYS A 27 5.70 -13.98 -3.66
CA LYS A 27 6.12 -15.19 -4.39
C LYS A 27 5.22 -15.51 -5.58
N ARG A 28 3.99 -15.01 -5.60
CA ARG A 28 3.03 -15.18 -6.71
C ARG A 28 3.28 -14.20 -7.86
N HIS A 29 4.16 -13.23 -7.66
CA HIS A 29 4.42 -12.12 -8.58
C HIS A 29 5.90 -12.13 -9.01
N PRO A 30 6.33 -13.10 -9.86
CA PRO A 30 7.75 -13.32 -10.17
C PRO A 30 8.43 -12.14 -10.90
N LYS A 31 7.64 -11.23 -11.48
CA LYS A 31 8.14 -10.00 -12.13
C LYS A 31 8.24 -8.80 -11.18
N VAL A 32 7.86 -8.97 -9.92
CA VAL A 32 7.98 -7.96 -8.87
C VAL A 32 9.13 -8.35 -7.96
N LYS A 33 10.03 -7.40 -7.72
CA LYS A 33 11.13 -7.57 -6.78
C LYS A 33 10.79 -6.87 -5.47
N LEU A 34 10.61 -7.65 -4.41
CA LEU A 34 10.57 -7.12 -3.05
C LEU A 34 11.98 -6.69 -2.64
N LEU A 35 12.14 -5.40 -2.36
CA LEU A 35 13.43 -4.80 -2.02
C LEU A 35 13.67 -4.77 -0.52
N ASP A 36 12.65 -4.36 0.24
CA ASP A 36 12.75 -4.18 1.69
C ASP A 36 11.41 -4.43 2.39
N VAL A 37 11.51 -4.86 3.65
CA VAL A 37 10.41 -4.91 4.60
C VAL A 37 10.95 -4.42 5.94
N SER A 38 10.48 -3.25 6.36
CA SER A 38 10.91 -2.60 7.59
C SER A 38 9.72 -2.50 8.55
N SER A 39 9.91 -3.00 9.78
CA SER A 39 8.86 -3.06 10.80
C SER A 39 9.29 -2.30 12.05
N ASP A 40 8.37 -1.50 12.58
CA ASP A 40 8.55 -0.72 13.80
C ASP A 40 7.53 -1.16 14.84
N LYS A 41 8.01 -1.70 15.96
CA LYS A 41 7.18 -2.24 17.05
C LYS A 41 6.50 -1.13 17.86
N ASP A 42 7.13 0.02 18.00
CA ASP A 42 6.60 1.14 18.79
C ASP A 42 5.48 1.83 18.00
N HIS A 43 5.71 2.06 16.71
CA HIS A 43 4.69 2.55 15.79
C HIS A 43 3.64 1.50 15.42
N ASN A 44 3.91 0.21 15.66
CA ASN A 44 3.11 -0.94 15.24
C ASN A 44 2.72 -0.85 13.75
N ARG A 45 3.73 -0.62 12.92
CA ARG A 45 3.61 -0.36 11.49
C ARG A 45 4.74 -1.04 10.74
N SER A 46 4.44 -1.54 9.54
CA SER A 46 5.45 -2.03 8.60
C SER A 46 5.36 -1.33 7.27
N VAL A 47 6.51 -1.12 6.64
CA VAL A 47 6.68 -0.55 5.31
C VAL A 47 7.27 -1.64 4.42
N PHE A 48 6.62 -1.87 3.29
CA PHE A 48 7.12 -2.78 2.25
C PHE A 48 7.55 -1.93 1.07
N THR A 49 8.67 -2.29 0.45
CA THR A 49 9.18 -1.60 -0.75
C THR A 49 9.40 -2.62 -1.83
N PHE A 50 8.74 -2.45 -2.98
CA PHE A 50 8.90 -3.35 -4.12
C PHE A 50 8.75 -2.61 -5.45
N LEU A 51 9.33 -3.17 -6.50
CA LEU A 51 9.26 -2.59 -7.83
C LEU A 51 9.10 -3.64 -8.94
N GLY A 52 8.70 -3.19 -10.11
CA GLY A 52 8.53 -4.03 -11.29
C GLY A 52 7.76 -3.33 -12.41
N PRO A 53 7.30 -4.07 -13.42
CA PRO A 53 6.40 -3.53 -14.45
C PRO A 53 5.09 -3.01 -13.81
N PRO A 54 4.51 -1.88 -14.29
CA PRO A 54 3.37 -1.23 -13.65
C PRO A 54 2.17 -2.14 -13.37
N SER A 55 1.80 -2.98 -14.35
CA SER A 55 0.69 -3.93 -14.20
C SER A 55 0.95 -4.98 -13.13
N GLU A 56 2.18 -5.47 -13.01
CA GLU A 56 2.59 -6.50 -12.05
C GLU A 56 2.67 -5.92 -10.64
N VAL A 57 3.19 -4.69 -10.50
CA VAL A 57 3.23 -3.95 -9.24
C VAL A 57 1.81 -3.72 -8.70
N LYS A 58 0.86 -3.35 -9.57
CA LYS A 58 -0.56 -3.22 -9.18
C LYS A 58 -1.13 -4.54 -8.65
N GLN A 59 -0.88 -5.66 -9.33
CA GLN A 59 -1.40 -6.97 -8.91
C GLN A 59 -0.76 -7.42 -7.59
N ALA A 60 0.54 -7.22 -7.41
CA ALA A 60 1.22 -7.48 -6.15
C ALA A 60 0.67 -6.62 -5.00
N ALA A 61 0.45 -5.32 -5.25
CA ALA A 61 -0.17 -4.43 -4.27
C ALA A 61 -1.59 -4.88 -3.89
N LEU A 62 -2.39 -5.39 -4.83
CA LEU A 62 -3.73 -5.92 -4.55
C LEU A 62 -3.67 -7.18 -3.69
N SER A 63 -2.81 -8.15 -4.03
CA SER A 63 -2.61 -9.37 -3.23
C SER A 63 -2.14 -9.04 -1.81
N PHE A 64 -1.16 -8.13 -1.71
CA PHE A 64 -0.67 -7.58 -0.45
C PHE A 64 -1.80 -6.96 0.39
N ALA A 65 -2.58 -6.06 -0.21
CA ALA A 65 -3.61 -5.32 0.52
C ALA A 65 -4.73 -6.22 1.00
N VAL A 66 -5.19 -7.16 0.16
CA VAL A 66 -6.22 -8.13 0.53
C VAL A 66 -5.74 -9.00 1.68
N LYS A 67 -4.51 -9.53 1.61
CA LYS A 67 -3.95 -10.35 2.69
C LYS A 67 -3.81 -9.57 4.00
N ALA A 68 -3.37 -8.31 3.94
CA ALA A 68 -3.25 -7.46 5.11
C ALA A 68 -4.62 -7.18 5.75
N ILE A 69 -5.65 -6.88 4.95
CA ILE A 69 -7.01 -6.64 5.42
C ILE A 69 -7.61 -7.90 6.08
N GLU A 70 -7.31 -9.09 5.55
CA GLU A 70 -7.76 -10.37 6.15
C GLU A 70 -7.13 -10.64 7.53
N LEU A 71 -5.87 -10.24 7.73
CA LEU A 71 -5.09 -10.61 8.91
C LEU A 71 -5.10 -9.56 10.03
N ILE A 72 -5.33 -8.29 9.70
CA ILE A 72 -5.16 -7.18 10.64
C ILE A 72 -6.54 -6.66 11.10
N ASP A 73 -6.84 -6.90 12.38
CA ASP A 73 -8.04 -6.36 13.01
C ASP A 73 -7.79 -4.99 13.65
N MET A 74 -8.22 -3.93 12.95
CA MET A 74 -8.07 -2.55 13.39
C MET A 74 -8.80 -2.20 14.70
N ARG A 75 -9.78 -3.01 15.14
CA ARG A 75 -10.47 -2.81 16.43
C ARG A 75 -9.54 -3.02 17.63
N SER A 76 -8.50 -3.84 17.43
CA SER A 76 -7.50 -4.17 18.45
C SER A 76 -6.17 -3.44 18.25
N HIS A 77 -5.99 -2.77 17.11
CA HIS A 77 -4.72 -2.16 16.75
C HIS A 77 -4.42 -0.89 17.55
N GLN A 78 -3.24 -0.87 18.17
CA GLN A 78 -2.67 0.30 18.83
C GLN A 78 -1.20 0.45 18.45
N GLY A 79 -0.75 1.68 18.22
CA GLY A 79 0.63 2.02 17.86
C GLY A 79 0.86 3.53 17.88
N GLY A 80 2.12 3.96 17.98
CA GLY A 80 2.47 5.38 18.08
C GLY A 80 2.32 6.19 16.78
N HIS A 81 2.06 5.54 15.64
CA HIS A 81 1.96 6.20 14.34
C HIS A 81 0.48 6.42 13.93
N PRO A 82 0.09 7.62 13.46
CA PRO A 82 -1.25 7.86 12.94
C PRO A 82 -1.60 6.91 11.79
N ARG A 83 -2.82 6.35 11.82
CA ARG A 83 -3.29 5.36 10.84
C ARG A 83 -4.81 5.39 10.70
N ILE A 84 -5.30 5.10 9.50
CA ILE A 84 -6.75 5.03 9.21
C ILE A 84 -7.22 3.62 8.78
N GLY A 85 -6.31 2.68 8.52
CA GLY A 85 -6.68 1.32 8.10
C GLY A 85 -5.60 0.26 8.30
N ALA A 86 -5.99 -1.00 8.10
CA ALA A 86 -5.08 -2.16 8.11
C ALA A 86 -3.97 -1.99 7.07
N VAL A 87 -4.36 -1.50 5.89
CA VAL A 87 -3.47 -0.93 4.88
C VAL A 87 -3.70 0.57 4.94
N ASP A 88 -2.67 1.32 5.31
CA ASP A 88 -2.81 2.73 5.63
C ASP A 88 -2.53 3.62 4.42
N VAL A 89 -1.48 3.31 3.63
CA VAL A 89 -1.20 3.95 2.34
C VAL A 89 -0.60 2.96 1.35
N VAL A 90 -0.79 3.24 0.05
CA VAL A 90 -0.24 2.46 -1.07
C VAL A 90 0.22 3.44 -2.18
N PRO A 91 1.37 4.13 -2.01
CA PRO A 91 1.95 4.97 -3.04
C PRO A 91 2.44 4.17 -4.25
N PHE A 92 2.34 4.76 -5.43
CA PHE A 92 2.96 4.27 -6.66
C PHE A 92 3.89 5.34 -7.21
N VAL A 93 5.19 5.05 -7.30
CA VAL A 93 6.24 6.03 -7.61
C VAL A 93 6.91 5.66 -8.95
N PRO A 94 6.90 6.56 -9.94
CA PRO A 94 7.56 6.32 -11.23
C PRO A 94 9.09 6.29 -11.07
N ILE A 95 9.76 5.22 -11.52
CA ILE A 95 11.22 5.06 -11.40
C ILE A 95 11.93 5.18 -12.75
N GLN A 96 11.48 4.44 -13.76
CA GLN A 96 12.14 4.41 -15.07
C GLN A 96 11.13 4.25 -16.20
N GLY A 97 11.20 5.12 -17.20
CA GLY A 97 10.40 5.00 -18.43
C GLY A 97 8.88 5.06 -18.22
N ILE A 98 8.43 5.62 -17.10
CA ILE A 98 7.03 5.80 -16.73
C ILE A 98 6.81 7.24 -16.27
N GLU A 99 5.74 7.86 -16.71
CA GLU A 99 5.38 9.22 -16.32
C GLU A 99 4.48 9.23 -15.08
N MET A 100 4.43 10.37 -14.38
CA MET A 100 3.57 10.53 -13.19
C MET A 100 2.10 10.24 -13.48
N ARG A 101 1.59 10.68 -14.65
CA ARG A 101 0.19 10.41 -15.05
C ARG A 101 -0.13 8.91 -15.11
N GLU A 102 0.81 8.09 -15.55
CA GLU A 102 0.62 6.64 -15.63
C GLU A 102 0.64 6.01 -14.22
N ALA A 103 1.50 6.51 -13.31
CA ALA A 103 1.48 6.08 -11.91
C ALA A 103 0.16 6.45 -11.21
N VAL A 104 -0.39 7.64 -11.50
CA VAL A 104 -1.72 8.07 -11.01
C VAL A 104 -2.83 7.17 -11.56
N GLU A 105 -2.77 6.78 -12.83
CA GLU A 105 -3.71 5.83 -13.42
C GLU A 105 -3.67 4.47 -12.70
N VAL A 106 -2.47 3.95 -12.44
CA VAL A 106 -2.29 2.70 -11.67
C VAL A 106 -2.87 2.83 -10.25
N ALA A 107 -2.60 3.93 -9.56
CA ALA A 107 -3.14 4.19 -8.22
C ALA A 107 -4.68 4.21 -8.22
N ARG A 108 -5.29 4.86 -9.23
CA ARG A 108 -6.75 4.92 -9.37
C ARG A 108 -7.36 3.57 -9.73
N GLU A 109 -6.72 2.78 -10.58
CA GLU A 109 -7.14 1.42 -10.87
C GLU A 109 -7.07 0.52 -9.64
N PHE A 110 -5.95 0.56 -8.91
CA PHE A 110 -5.78 -0.15 -7.65
C PHE A 110 -6.91 0.18 -6.65
N GLY A 111 -7.17 1.48 -6.45
CA GLY A 111 -8.23 1.94 -5.56
C GLY A 111 -9.63 1.51 -5.99
N ARG A 112 -9.92 1.53 -7.30
CA ARG A 112 -11.21 1.03 -7.83
C ARG A 112 -11.39 -0.46 -7.58
N GLU A 113 -10.36 -1.27 -7.75
CA GLU A 113 -10.43 -2.72 -7.49
C GLU A 113 -10.66 -3.04 -6.01
N LEU A 114 -10.04 -2.29 -5.09
CA LEU A 114 -10.36 -2.38 -3.66
C LEU A 114 -11.77 -1.87 -3.34
N GLY A 115 -12.20 -0.78 -3.98
CA GLY A 115 -13.55 -0.24 -3.83
C GLY A 115 -14.64 -1.23 -4.23
N LYS A 116 -14.44 -1.99 -5.32
CA LYS A 116 -15.35 -3.08 -5.73
C LYS A 116 -15.49 -4.19 -4.67
N ARG A 117 -14.51 -4.33 -3.78
CA ARG A 117 -14.53 -5.26 -2.64
C ARG A 117 -15.17 -4.66 -1.38
N GLY A 118 -15.75 -3.46 -1.48
CA GLY A 118 -16.43 -2.78 -0.39
C GLY A 118 -15.52 -1.96 0.52
N MET A 119 -14.24 -1.80 0.17
CA MET A 119 -13.30 -1.01 0.99
C MET A 119 -13.38 0.48 0.63
N PRO A 120 -13.53 1.40 1.60
CA PRO A 120 -13.40 2.82 1.34
C PRO A 120 -11.96 3.16 0.98
N VAL A 121 -11.76 3.88 -0.12
CA VAL A 121 -10.43 4.30 -0.61
C VAL A 121 -10.42 5.80 -0.85
N TYR A 122 -9.35 6.44 -0.37
CA TYR A 122 -9.06 7.84 -0.63
C TYR A 122 -7.81 7.94 -1.51
N PHE A 123 -7.82 8.89 -2.44
CA PHE A 123 -6.63 9.24 -3.23
C PHE A 123 -6.02 10.51 -2.68
N TYR A 124 -4.69 10.57 -2.68
CA TYR A 124 -3.89 11.63 -2.08
C TYR A 124 -2.78 12.08 -3.04
N GLU A 125 -2.12 13.19 -2.73
CA GLU A 125 -1.14 13.88 -3.57
C GLU A 125 -1.59 14.01 -5.03
N GLU A 126 -0.74 13.63 -5.98
CA GLU A 126 -0.99 13.72 -7.43
C GLU A 126 -2.19 12.88 -7.89
N ALA A 127 -2.62 11.90 -7.10
CA ALA A 127 -3.79 11.09 -7.41
C ALA A 127 -5.11 11.66 -6.86
N ALA A 128 -5.03 12.69 -5.99
CA ALA A 128 -6.17 13.22 -5.24
C ALA A 128 -7.34 13.63 -6.16
N ALA A 129 -8.56 13.36 -5.69
CA ALA A 129 -9.78 13.71 -6.39
C ALA A 129 -10.32 15.11 -6.00
N SER A 130 -9.84 15.66 -4.89
CA SER A 130 -10.17 16.99 -4.40
C SER A 130 -8.97 17.60 -3.66
N LEU A 131 -8.90 18.94 -3.61
CA LEU A 131 -7.83 19.65 -2.92
C LEU A 131 -7.79 19.34 -1.42
N GLU A 132 -8.96 19.18 -0.79
CA GLU A 132 -9.10 18.84 0.63
C GLU A 132 -8.49 17.49 1.02
N ARG A 133 -8.33 16.58 0.04
CA ARG A 133 -7.77 15.23 0.23
C ARG A 133 -6.39 15.11 -0.40
N ARG A 134 -5.72 16.22 -0.73
CA ARG A 134 -4.37 16.16 -1.27
C ARG A 134 -3.38 15.68 -0.22
N GLU A 135 -3.38 16.33 0.95
CA GLU A 135 -2.43 16.03 2.00
C GLU A 135 -2.85 14.80 2.81
N LEU A 136 -1.94 13.83 2.93
CA LEU A 136 -2.18 12.61 3.70
C LEU A 136 -2.57 12.86 5.17
N PRO A 137 -1.94 13.79 5.92
CA PRO A 137 -2.38 14.12 7.28
C PRO A 137 -3.84 14.58 7.37
N SER A 138 -4.32 15.29 6.35
CA SER A 138 -5.72 15.75 6.28
C SER A 138 -6.69 14.58 6.12
N ILE A 139 -6.31 13.53 5.38
CA ILE A 139 -7.10 12.30 5.25
C ILE A 139 -7.09 11.48 6.54
N ARG A 140 -5.93 11.39 7.21
CA ARG A 140 -5.76 10.63 8.46
C ARG A 140 -6.37 11.31 9.68
N LYS A 141 -6.93 12.52 9.54
CA LYS A 141 -7.47 13.30 10.65
C LYS A 141 -8.73 12.64 11.21
N GLY A 142 -8.63 12.16 12.45
CA GLY A 142 -9.66 11.52 13.27
C GLY A 142 -9.04 11.03 14.58
#